data_AF-A0A0V8QBI4-F1
#
_entry.id   AF-A0A0V8QBI4-F1
#
_cell.length_a   1.000
_cell.length_b   1.000
_cell.length_c   1.000
_cell.angle_alpha   90.00
_cell.angle_beta   90.00
_cell.angle_gamma   90.00
#
_symmetry.space_group_name_H-M   'P 1'
#
loop_
_entity.id
_entity.type
_entity.pdbx_description
1 polymer ?
#
loop_
_entity_poly.entity_id
_entity_poly.type
_entity_poly.pdbx_seq_one_letter_code
_entity_poly.pdbx_strand_id
1 'polypeptide(L)'
;MVEIKDSDIFADYEEQYDYIDEEWVDREIEKQHKEKEQERKKEWDKKHNIHRDERGRLNKGALLASKDSCNEKEILQWYDSGMAVKEIVDCMKCSKSTVYNVIKKHRK
;
A
#
# COMPACT_ATOMS: atom_id res chain seq x y z
N MET A 1 -20.49 -36.92 -65.89
CA MET A 1 -20.32 -35.86 -64.88
C MET A 1 -20.95 -36.37 -63.61
N VAL A 2 -20.22 -36.39 -62.49
CA VAL A 2 -20.77 -36.85 -61.20
C VAL A 2 -21.60 -35.70 -60.65
N GLU A 3 -22.91 -35.89 -60.55
CA GLU A 3 -23.84 -34.92 -59.96
C GLU A 3 -23.70 -34.99 -58.44
N ILE A 4 -22.99 -34.02 -57.85
CA ILE A 4 -22.90 -33.86 -56.39
C ILE A 4 -24.21 -33.21 -55.94
N LYS A 5 -24.93 -33.85 -55.01
CA LYS A 5 -26.16 -33.29 -54.43
C LYS A 5 -25.81 -32.51 -53.16
N ASP A 6 -26.58 -31.48 -52.83
CA ASP A 6 -26.36 -30.67 -51.62
C ASP A 6 -26.40 -31.49 -50.32
N SER A 7 -27.05 -32.65 -50.33
CA SER A 7 -27.05 -33.62 -49.23
C SER A 7 -25.69 -34.27 -48.98
N ASP A 8 -24.81 -34.27 -49.97
CA ASP A 8 -23.48 -34.90 -49.90
C ASP A 8 -22.42 -33.95 -49.31
N ILE A 9 -22.77 -32.67 -49.08
CA ILE A 9 -21.87 -31.62 -48.58
C ILE A 9 -21.71 -31.66 -47.05
N PHE A 10 -22.65 -32.29 -46.34
CA PHE A 10 -22.73 -32.26 -44.87
C PHE A 10 -22.68 -33.65 -44.22
N ALA A 11 -22.37 -34.70 -44.97
CA ALA A 11 -22.34 -36.08 -44.48
C ALA A 11 -21.09 -36.40 -43.62
N ASP A 12 -20.10 -35.52 -43.66
CA ASP A 12 -18.76 -35.64 -43.07
C ASP A 12 -18.46 -34.55 -42.03
N TYR A 13 -19.47 -33.75 -41.66
CA TYR A 13 -19.34 -32.80 -40.55
C TYR A 13 -19.55 -33.54 -39.22
N GLU A 14 -18.49 -34.17 -38.71
CA GLU A 14 -18.46 -34.63 -37.31
C GLU A 14 -18.56 -33.41 -36.39
N GLU A 15 -19.61 -33.38 -35.58
CA GLU A 15 -19.86 -32.32 -34.61
C GLU A 15 -18.76 -32.38 -33.53
N GLN A 16 -17.72 -31.56 -33.70
CA GLN A 16 -16.59 -31.50 -32.78
C GLN A 16 -17.05 -30.78 -31.50
N TYR A 17 -17.39 -31.56 -30.46
CA TYR A 17 -17.64 -31.00 -29.13
C TYR A 17 -16.32 -30.51 -28.56
N ASP A 18 -16.21 -29.19 -28.35
CA ASP A 18 -15.12 -28.59 -27.58
C ASP A 18 -15.19 -29.15 -26.15
N TYR A 19 -14.31 -30.11 -25.84
CA TYR A 19 -14.20 -30.68 -24.50
C TYR A 19 -13.68 -29.59 -23.55
N ILE A 20 -14.61 -28.90 -22.86
CA ILE A 20 -14.28 -27.98 -21.78
C ILE A 20 -13.91 -28.85 -20.57
N ASP A 21 -12.62 -28.91 -20.27
CA ASP A 21 -12.13 -29.53 -19.04
C ASP A 21 -12.64 -28.75 -17.82
N GLU A 22 -13.74 -29.21 -17.22
CA GLU A 22 -14.36 -28.59 -16.02
C GLU A 22 -13.34 -28.41 -14.88
N GLU A 23 -12.34 -29.30 -14.78
CA GLU A 23 -11.27 -29.25 -13.77
C GLU A 23 -10.28 -28.09 -14.04
N TRP A 24 -10.17 -27.64 -15.29
CA TRP A 24 -9.41 -26.43 -15.64
C TRP A 24 -10.17 -25.16 -15.23
N VAL A 25 -11.49 -25.13 -15.44
CA VAL A 25 -12.34 -23.99 -15.07
C VAL A 25 -12.36 -23.78 -13.56
N ASP A 26 -12.48 -24.84 -12.78
CA ASP A 26 -12.48 -24.76 -11.31
C ASP A 26 -11.14 -24.26 -10.74
N ARG A 27 -10.01 -24.71 -11.31
CA ARG A 27 -8.67 -24.23 -10.93
C ARG A 27 -8.48 -22.75 -11.22
N GLU A 28 -8.96 -22.27 -12.37
CA GLU A 28 -8.84 -20.86 -12.73
C GLU A 28 -9.71 -19.98 -11.80
N ILE A 29 -10.93 -20.42 -11.48
CA ILE A 29 -11.80 -19.73 -10.51
C ILE A 29 -11.12 -19.65 -9.13
N GLU A 30 -10.53 -20.74 -8.66
CA GLU A 30 -9.84 -20.75 -7.36
C GLU A 30 -8.65 -19.79 -7.33
N LYS A 31 -7.88 -19.72 -8.43
CA LYS A 31 -6.76 -18.80 -8.58
C LYS A 31 -7.21 -17.35 -8.52
N GLN A 32 -8.26 -17.00 -9.27
CA GLN A 32 -8.86 -15.67 -9.27
C GLN A 32 -9.36 -15.25 -7.88
N HIS A 33 -9.96 -16.18 -7.14
CA HIS A 33 -10.38 -15.95 -5.76
C HIS A 33 -9.22 -15.67 -4.81
N LYS A 34 -8.13 -16.45 -4.90
CA LYS A 34 -6.91 -16.25 -4.10
C LYS A 34 -6.27 -14.89 -4.41
N GLU A 35 -6.19 -14.50 -5.67
CA GLU A 35 -5.64 -13.20 -6.09
C GLU A 35 -6.45 -12.04 -5.52
N LYS A 36 -7.79 -12.07 -5.65
CA LYS A 36 -8.69 -11.06 -5.07
C LYS A 36 -8.58 -10.97 -3.55
N GLU A 37 -8.44 -12.10 -2.86
CA GLU A 37 -8.26 -12.11 -1.41
C GLU A 37 -6.92 -11.49 -0.99
N GLN A 38 -5.85 -11.76 -1.73
CA GLN A 38 -4.54 -11.15 -1.49
C GLN A 38 -4.58 -9.63 -1.72
N GLU A 39 -5.24 -9.16 -2.79
CA GLU A 39 -5.41 -7.74 -3.05
C GLU A 39 -6.19 -7.04 -1.93
N ARG A 40 -7.35 -7.59 -1.55
CA ARG A 40 -8.16 -7.07 -0.45
C ARG A 40 -7.37 -6.98 0.86
N LYS A 41 -6.54 -7.99 1.15
CA LYS A 41 -5.66 -7.98 2.32
C LYS A 41 -4.61 -6.87 2.23
N LYS A 42 -3.95 -6.70 1.09
CA LYS A 42 -2.96 -5.64 0.86
C LYS A 42 -3.58 -4.24 1.02
N GLU A 43 -4.77 -4.02 0.49
CA GLU A 43 -5.48 -2.74 0.64
C GLU A 43 -5.86 -2.47 2.10
N TRP A 44 -6.35 -3.49 2.81
CA TRP A 44 -6.69 -3.38 4.22
C TRP A 44 -5.44 -3.05 5.06
N ASP A 45 -4.33 -3.76 4.84
CA ASP A 45 -3.06 -3.52 5.53
C ASP A 45 -2.51 -2.10 5.27
N LYS A 46 -2.62 -1.62 4.02
CA LYS A 46 -2.23 -0.26 3.63
C LYS A 46 -3.08 0.80 4.34
N LYS A 47 -4.41 0.62 4.37
CA LYS A 47 -5.33 1.55 5.03
C LYS A 47 -5.12 1.63 6.55
N HIS A 48 -4.76 0.50 7.18
CA HIS A 48 -4.58 0.42 8.63
C HIS A 48 -3.12 0.63 9.07
N ASN A 49 -2.22 0.96 8.14
CA ASN A 49 -0.79 1.22 8.38
C ASN A 49 -0.13 0.09 9.19
N ILE A 50 -0.44 -1.16 8.82
CA ILE A 50 0.09 -2.38 9.45
C ILE A 50 1.34 -2.82 8.69
N HIS A 51 2.19 -1.87 8.30
CA HIS A 51 3.48 -2.24 7.73
C HIS A 51 4.36 -2.81 8.84
N ARG A 52 4.72 -4.09 8.70
CA ARG A 52 5.54 -4.83 9.65
C ARG A 52 6.95 -4.97 9.10
N ASP A 53 7.94 -4.97 9.99
CA ASP A 53 9.33 -5.27 9.64
C ASP A 53 9.50 -6.75 9.23
N GLU A 54 10.69 -7.12 8.76
CA GLU A 54 11.03 -8.50 8.39
C GLU A 54 10.87 -9.51 9.54
N ARG A 55 10.76 -9.03 10.78
CA ARG A 55 10.55 -9.82 12.00
C ARG A 55 9.09 -9.79 12.48
N GLY A 56 8.18 -9.19 11.71
CA GLY A 56 6.76 -9.10 12.00
C GLY A 56 6.37 -8.04 13.04
N ARG A 57 7.29 -7.17 13.47
CA ARG A 57 7.01 -6.07 14.41
C ARG A 57 6.38 -4.89 13.69
N LEU A 58 5.47 -4.21 14.37
CA LEU A 58 4.69 -3.13 13.80
C LEU A 58 5.40 -1.78 13.98
N ASN A 59 5.58 -1.01 12.91
CA ASN A 59 6.37 0.23 12.92
C ASN A 59 5.76 1.43 13.67
N LYS A 60 4.64 1.24 14.40
CA LYS A 60 3.98 2.32 15.16
C LYS A 60 4.92 2.94 16.19
N GLY A 61 5.72 2.14 16.89
CA GLY A 61 6.67 2.64 17.90
C GLY A 61 7.74 3.55 17.31
N ALA A 62 8.33 3.16 16.18
CA ALA A 62 9.34 3.96 15.48
C ALA A 62 8.77 5.28 14.93
N LEU A 63 7.55 5.24 14.36
CA LEU A 63 6.84 6.44 13.92
C LEU A 63 6.53 7.40 15.08
N LEU A 64 6.08 6.86 16.22
CA LEU A 64 5.84 7.66 17.44
C LEU A 64 7.15 8.28 17.96
N ALA A 65 8.23 7.52 18.03
CA ALA A 65 9.54 8.02 18.44
C ALA A 65 10.12 9.05 17.45
N SER A 66 9.83 8.94 16.15
CA SER A 66 10.24 9.97 15.17
C SER A 66 9.54 11.32 15.38
N LYS A 67 8.31 11.31 15.93
CA LYS A 67 7.60 12.55 16.29
C LYS A 67 8.21 13.25 17.52
N ASP A 68 8.95 12.52 18.36
CA ASP A 68 9.73 13.08 19.47
C ASP A 68 11.04 13.74 19.02
N SER A 69 11.30 13.85 17.71
CA SER A 69 12.44 14.62 17.16
C SER A 69 12.45 16.11 17.56
N CYS A 70 11.31 16.64 18.03
CA CYS A 70 11.22 18.00 18.56
C CYS A 70 11.63 18.08 20.02
N ASN A 71 12.92 17.91 20.30
CA ASN A 71 13.46 18.04 21.63
C ASN A 71 13.39 19.50 22.12
N GLU A 72 12.65 19.74 23.21
CA GLU A 72 12.48 21.09 23.80
C GLU A 72 13.83 21.75 24.15
N LYS A 73 14.81 20.97 24.62
CA LYS A 73 16.13 21.49 25.00
C LYS A 73 16.92 22.00 23.80
N GLU A 74 16.89 21.27 22.69
CA GLU A 74 17.55 21.71 21.46
C GLU A 74 16.87 22.96 20.92
N ILE A 75 15.53 22.99 20.86
CA ILE A 75 14.77 24.18 20.44
C ILE A 75 15.22 25.42 21.21
N LEU A 76 15.38 25.31 22.53
CA LEU A 76 15.87 26.41 23.35
C LEU A 76 17.33 26.75 23.06
N GLN A 77 18.22 25.76 22.93
CA GLN A 77 19.63 26.01 22.61
C GLN A 77 19.80 26.77 21.28
N TRP A 78 19.06 26.39 20.24
CA TRP A 78 19.09 27.07 18.95
C TRP A 78 18.48 28.48 19.02
N TYR A 79 17.39 28.64 19.77
CA TYR A 79 16.79 29.96 19.98
C TYR A 79 17.74 30.89 20.75
N ASP A 80 18.40 30.35 21.78
CA ASP A 80 19.32 31.07 22.66
C ASP A 80 20.62 31.45 21.94
N SER A 81 21.03 30.68 20.92
CA SER A 81 22.13 31.03 20.02
C SER A 81 21.76 32.10 18.98
N GLY A 82 20.51 32.59 19.00
CA GLY A 82 20.04 33.67 18.13
C GLY A 82 19.49 33.20 16.78
N MET A 83 19.29 31.90 16.57
CA MET A 83 18.72 31.37 15.34
C MET A 83 17.25 31.78 15.18
N ALA A 84 16.82 32.09 13.96
CA ALA A 84 15.44 32.46 13.71
C ALA A 84 14.53 31.22 13.84
N VAL A 85 13.32 31.42 14.37
CA VAL A 85 12.30 30.34 14.52
C VAL A 85 12.07 29.57 13.21
N LYS A 86 12.16 30.24 12.06
CA LYS A 86 12.01 29.60 10.75
C LYS A 86 13.12 28.58 10.47
N GLU A 87 14.37 28.93 10.80
CA GLU A 87 15.53 28.06 10.60
C GLU A 87 15.49 26.86 11.56
N ILE A 88 15.05 27.08 12.81
CA ILE A 88 14.85 25.99 13.79
C ILE A 88 13.82 24.98 13.28
N VAL A 89 12.71 25.45 12.71
CA VAL A 89 11.68 24.61 12.07
C VAL A 89 12.26 23.80 10.91
N ASP A 90 13.05 24.45 10.06
CA ASP A 90 13.62 23.81 8.87
C ASP A 90 14.67 22.73 9.23
N CYS A 91 15.47 22.98 10.28
CA CYS A 91 16.50 22.07 10.79
C CYS A 91 15.90 20.89 11.55
N MET A 92 14.99 21.14 12.50
CA MET A 92 14.44 20.11 13.39
C MET A 92 13.21 19.39 12.82
N LYS A 93 12.71 19.84 11.66
CA LYS A 93 11.46 19.34 11.04
C LYS A 93 10.26 19.37 12.00
N CYS A 94 10.24 20.38 12.86
CA CYS A 94 9.20 20.59 13.85
C CYS A 94 8.09 21.50 13.34
N SER A 95 6.88 21.36 13.88
CA SER A 95 5.83 22.33 13.59
C SER A 95 6.21 23.71 14.18
N LYS A 96 5.88 24.79 13.48
CA LYS A 96 6.12 26.17 13.95
C LYS A 96 5.46 26.42 15.31
N SER A 97 4.26 25.87 15.51
CA SER A 97 3.53 25.88 16.77
C SER A 97 4.30 25.24 17.92
N THR A 98 4.97 24.10 17.68
CA THR A 98 5.80 23.43 18.70
C THR A 98 6.90 24.36 19.18
N VAL A 99 7.64 24.99 18.25
CA VAL A 99 8.75 25.88 18.58
C VAL A 99 8.27 27.07 19.42
N TYR A 100 7.20 27.76 19.02
CA TYR A 100 6.66 28.87 19.81
C TYR A 100 6.13 28.45 21.19
N ASN A 101 5.49 27.29 21.29
CA ASN A 101 4.99 26.79 22.57
C ASN A 101 6.13 26.52 23.55
N VAL A 102 7.24 25.95 23.08
CA VAL A 102 8.44 25.73 23.89
C VAL A 102 9.06 27.05 24.35
N ILE A 103 9.25 28.00 23.43
CA ILE A 103 9.80 29.33 23.78
C ILE A 103 8.90 30.02 24.81
N LYS A 104 7.58 30.03 24.60
CA LYS A 104 6.60 30.64 25.51
C LYS A 104 6.59 29.97 26.90
N LYS A 105 6.76 28.65 26.96
CA LYS A 105 6.79 27.87 28.20
C LYS A 105 7.99 28.25 29.08
N HIS A 106 9.14 28.57 28.47
CA HIS A 106 10.41 28.77 29.19
C HIS A 106 10.86 30.23 29.34
N ARG A 107 10.35 31.17 28.54
CA ARG A 107 10.78 32.58 28.53
C ARG A 107 9.67 33.57 28.90
N LYS A 108 8.91 33.22 29.95
CA LYS A 108 7.80 34.03 30.46
C LYS A 108 8.27 35.34 31.07
#